data_AF-A0AAD4C4E3-F1
#
_entry.id   AF-A0AAD4C4E3-F1
#
_cell.length_a   1.000
_cell.length_b   1.000
_cell.length_c   1.000
_cell.angle_alpha   90.00
_cell.angle_beta   90.00
_cell.angle_gamma   90.00
#
_symmetry.space_group_name_H-M   'P 1'
#
loop_
_entity.id
_entity.type
_entity.pdbx_description
1 polymer ?
#
loop_
_entity_poly.entity_id
_entity_poly.type
_entity_poly.pdbx_seq_one_letter_code
_entity_poly.pdbx_strand_id
1 'polypeptide(L)'
;MKPKQEGKGSRARRGRRDLDPAMDCLINAHLRPGFLCRRRVFDLHFDNAASTDHRGCDPSNKDCQRCAPTSPSLCCDIHHPDASTFIQITSSSSKAPTRSRLTKFTMGPKEFELSEALEDWRERKMEQVHGKTHLNDIGPAIIMPDGVLDRIVDSAHFFKIKTVDDLSRETRWSKASQYGAEVITIIHTTIPLPTPSAVFVTMPLQPRQALQLAAPLFPPDAMPTVVPSDDVTATTAGKKNKCSACGVEGHNSKSSDLI
;
A
#
# COMPACT_ATOMS: atom_id res chain seq x y z
N MET A 1 -45.38 -2.86 -30.46
CA MET A 1 -44.57 -3.36 -29.32
C MET A 1 -43.75 -2.20 -28.78
N LYS A 2 -44.01 -1.77 -27.54
CA LYS A 2 -43.24 -0.71 -26.84
C LYS A 2 -42.35 -1.38 -25.78
N PRO A 3 -41.08 -0.97 -25.60
CA PRO A 3 -40.24 -1.50 -24.54
C PRO A 3 -40.61 -0.89 -23.18
N LYS A 4 -40.74 -1.75 -22.17
CA LYS A 4 -41.00 -1.39 -20.77
C LYS A 4 -39.65 -1.03 -20.13
N GLN A 5 -39.49 0.24 -19.75
CA GLN A 5 -38.41 0.66 -18.85
C GLN A 5 -38.83 0.40 -17.40
N GLU A 6 -38.08 -0.46 -16.72
CA GLU A 6 -38.02 -0.59 -15.26
C GLU A 6 -36.53 -0.50 -14.91
N GLY A 7 -36.03 0.22 -13.93
CA GLY A 7 -36.58 1.09 -12.91
C GLY A 7 -35.36 1.53 -12.10
N LYS A 8 -35.24 2.83 -11.79
CA LYS A 8 -34.09 3.42 -11.11
C LYS A 8 -33.85 2.71 -9.77
N GLY A 9 -32.64 2.17 -9.60
CA GLY A 9 -32.18 1.59 -8.33
C GLY A 9 -32.23 2.62 -7.21
N SER A 10 -33.15 2.42 -6.27
CA SER A 10 -33.19 3.17 -5.03
C SER A 10 -31.97 2.80 -4.19
N ARG A 11 -31.13 3.80 -3.88
CA ARG A 11 -30.05 3.65 -2.91
C ARG A 11 -30.70 3.38 -1.55
N ALA A 12 -30.77 2.12 -1.16
CA ALA A 12 -31.16 1.74 0.19
C ALA A 12 -30.28 2.50 1.18
N ARG A 13 -30.91 3.28 2.06
CA ARG A 13 -30.24 3.81 3.25
C ARG A 13 -29.61 2.61 3.95
N ARG A 14 -28.29 2.56 4.08
CA ARG A 14 -27.62 1.55 4.91
C ARG A 14 -28.31 1.58 6.26
N GLY A 15 -29.09 0.55 6.57
CA GLY A 15 -29.60 0.32 7.90
C GLY A 15 -28.43 0.40 8.87
N ARG A 16 -28.67 0.97 10.06
CA ARG A 16 -27.68 0.88 11.14
C ARG A 16 -27.34 -0.59 11.29
N ARG A 17 -26.06 -0.91 11.21
CA ARG A 17 -25.59 -2.26 11.51
C ARG A 17 -25.63 -2.37 13.02
N ASP A 18 -26.48 -3.25 13.52
CA ASP A 18 -26.45 -3.62 14.92
C ASP A 18 -25.04 -4.15 15.22
N LEU A 19 -24.44 -3.66 16.31
CA LEU A 19 -23.15 -4.16 16.76
C LEU A 19 -23.35 -5.60 17.22
N ASP A 20 -22.44 -6.48 16.82
CA ASP A 20 -22.39 -7.83 17.35
C ASP A 20 -22.37 -7.78 18.90
N PRO A 21 -23.19 -8.57 19.61
CA PRO A 21 -23.30 -8.49 21.06
C PRO A 21 -21.97 -8.69 21.80
N ALA A 22 -21.07 -9.55 21.31
CA ALA A 22 -19.76 -9.76 21.91
C ALA A 22 -18.86 -8.53 21.70
N MET A 23 -18.92 -7.91 20.51
CA MET A 23 -18.22 -6.65 20.24
C MET A 23 -18.72 -5.51 21.13
N ASP A 24 -20.03 -5.41 21.34
CA ASP A 24 -20.59 -4.41 22.24
C ASP A 24 -20.14 -4.64 23.70
N CYS A 25 -20.16 -5.88 24.17
CA CYS A 25 -19.63 -6.24 25.48
C CYS A 25 -18.14 -5.89 25.62
N LEU A 26 -17.33 -6.08 24.56
CA LEU A 26 -15.91 -5.73 24.58
C LEU A 26 -15.69 -4.22 24.67
N ILE A 27 -16.40 -3.44 23.84
CA ILE A 27 -16.27 -1.98 23.81
C ILE A 27 -16.73 -1.36 25.14
N ASN A 28 -17.88 -1.83 25.63
CA ASN A 28 -18.55 -1.32 26.82
C ASN A 28 -18.25 -2.13 28.09
N ALA A 29 -17.17 -2.93 28.11
CA ALA A 29 -16.79 -3.79 29.23
C ALA A 29 -16.73 -3.03 30.57
N HIS A 30 -16.22 -1.80 30.55
CA HIS A 30 -16.14 -0.91 31.73
C HIS A 30 -17.51 -0.46 32.27
N LEU A 31 -18.56 -0.51 31.46
CA LEU A 31 -19.92 -0.09 31.82
C LEU A 31 -20.85 -1.27 32.12
N ARG A 32 -20.50 -2.48 31.68
CA ARG A 32 -21.38 -3.66 31.81
C ARG A 32 -21.09 -4.41 33.13
N PRO A 33 -22.10 -4.54 34.02
CA PRO A 33 -21.96 -5.36 35.22
C PRO A 33 -21.55 -6.79 34.86
N GLY A 34 -20.54 -7.31 35.54
CA GLY A 34 -19.98 -8.64 35.25
C GLY A 34 -18.91 -8.67 34.16
N PHE A 35 -18.67 -7.59 33.41
CA PHE A 35 -17.66 -7.51 32.35
C PHE A 35 -16.58 -6.45 32.57
N LEU A 36 -16.42 -5.95 33.81
CA LEU A 36 -15.47 -4.91 34.25
C LEU A 36 -13.99 -5.15 33.89
N CYS A 37 -13.69 -6.19 33.12
CA CYS A 37 -12.44 -6.55 32.51
C CYS A 37 -12.66 -6.90 31.03
N ARG A 38 -11.91 -6.28 30.10
CA ARG A 38 -12.00 -6.66 28.67
C ARG A 38 -11.64 -8.13 28.41
N ARG A 39 -10.74 -8.72 29.22
CA ARG A 39 -10.37 -10.14 29.09
C ARG A 39 -11.53 -11.08 29.37
N ARG A 40 -12.37 -10.73 30.33
CA ARG A 40 -13.54 -11.55 30.69
C ARG A 40 -14.50 -11.71 29.52
N VAL A 41 -14.56 -10.72 28.62
CA VAL A 41 -15.34 -10.84 27.39
C VAL A 41 -14.75 -11.91 26.47
N PHE A 42 -13.43 -11.94 26.30
CA PHE A 42 -12.75 -12.98 25.52
C PHE A 42 -12.86 -14.36 26.17
N ASP A 43 -12.68 -14.45 27.49
CA ASP A 43 -12.76 -15.71 28.22
C ASP A 43 -14.15 -16.34 28.11
N LEU A 44 -15.20 -15.52 28.15
CA LEU A 44 -16.58 -15.98 27.94
C LEU A 44 -16.87 -16.31 26.47
N HIS A 45 -16.41 -15.49 25.54
CA HIS A 45 -16.73 -15.65 24.12
C HIS A 45 -16.05 -16.87 23.49
N PHE A 46 -14.80 -17.14 23.88
CA PHE A 46 -14.02 -18.27 23.38
C PHE A 46 -14.03 -19.49 24.32
N ASP A 47 -14.77 -19.40 25.44
CA ASP A 47 -14.82 -20.42 26.47
C ASP A 47 -13.42 -20.81 26.98
N ASN A 48 -12.52 -19.83 27.16
CA ASN A 48 -11.15 -20.06 27.65
C ASN A 48 -11.13 -20.54 29.11
N ALA A 49 -12.27 -20.49 29.80
CA ALA A 49 -12.44 -21.07 31.13
C ALA A 49 -12.62 -22.60 31.08
N ALA A 50 -12.94 -23.17 29.92
CA ALA A 50 -12.98 -24.61 29.72
C ALA A 50 -11.55 -25.18 29.79
N SER A 51 -11.39 -26.24 30.59
CA SER A 51 -10.13 -26.94 30.84
C SER A 51 -9.32 -27.14 29.54
N THR A 52 -8.14 -26.54 29.47
CA THR A 52 -7.17 -26.81 28.40
C THR A 52 -6.88 -28.31 28.33
N ASP A 53 -7.15 -28.92 27.18
CA ASP A 53 -6.90 -30.34 26.92
C ASP A 53 -5.39 -30.61 26.82
N HIS A 54 -4.75 -30.70 27.98
CA HIS A 54 -3.33 -31.01 28.14
C HIS A 54 -3.01 -32.46 27.78
N ARG A 55 -4.02 -33.34 27.61
CA ARG A 55 -3.80 -34.78 27.41
C ARG A 55 -3.08 -35.11 26.10
N GLY A 56 -3.16 -34.24 25.10
CA GLY A 56 -2.41 -34.38 23.85
C GLY A 56 -0.92 -34.03 23.97
N CYS A 57 -0.53 -33.24 24.97
CA CYS A 57 0.86 -32.81 25.18
C CYS A 57 1.57 -33.58 26.30
N ASP A 58 0.87 -33.87 27.39
CA ASP A 58 1.37 -34.69 28.50
C ASP A 58 0.18 -35.41 29.17
N PRO A 59 -0.01 -36.72 28.90
CA PRO A 59 -1.09 -37.50 29.48
C PRO A 59 -0.95 -37.70 31.01
N SER A 60 0.24 -37.45 31.56
CA SER A 60 0.58 -37.75 32.96
C SER A 60 0.50 -36.52 33.87
N ASN A 61 0.45 -35.31 33.33
CA ASN A 61 0.45 -34.08 34.10
C ASN A 61 -0.75 -33.20 33.79
N LYS A 62 -1.49 -32.80 34.84
CA LYS A 62 -2.64 -31.88 34.73
C LYS A 62 -2.23 -30.44 34.43
N ASP A 63 -0.98 -30.08 34.72
CA ASP A 63 -0.45 -28.72 34.65
C ASP A 63 0.71 -28.64 33.64
N CYS A 64 0.45 -28.98 32.38
CA CYS A 64 1.43 -28.83 31.32
C CYS A 64 1.79 -27.36 31.14
N GLN A 65 3.02 -26.96 31.48
CA GLN A 65 3.50 -25.57 31.38
C GLN A 65 3.42 -25.00 29.94
N ARG A 66 3.36 -25.84 28.91
CA ARG A 66 3.15 -25.41 27.52
C ARG A 66 1.68 -25.15 27.18
N CYS A 67 0.76 -25.86 27.83
CA CYS A 67 -0.67 -25.82 27.52
C CYS A 67 -1.47 -25.00 28.53
N ALA A 68 -0.93 -24.76 29.73
CA ALA A 68 -1.57 -23.96 30.75
C ALA A 68 -1.66 -22.49 30.30
N PRO A 69 -2.84 -21.86 30.39
CA PRO A 69 -2.98 -20.44 30.11
C PRO A 69 -2.01 -19.64 30.99
N THR A 70 -1.06 -18.93 30.37
CA THR A 70 -0.15 -18.07 31.12
C THR A 70 -0.90 -16.83 31.57
N SER A 71 -0.91 -16.56 32.88
CA SER A 71 -1.49 -15.32 33.42
C SER A 71 -0.65 -14.14 32.93
N PRO A 72 -1.22 -13.19 32.18
CA PRO A 72 -0.41 -12.11 31.62
C PRO A 72 -0.08 -11.07 32.68
N SER A 73 1.11 -10.46 32.59
CA SER A 73 1.61 -9.46 33.55
C SER A 73 0.79 -8.17 33.61
N LEU A 74 0.09 -7.81 32.54
CA LEU A 74 -0.85 -6.70 32.47
C LEU A 74 -2.22 -7.24 32.07
N CYS A 75 -3.31 -6.74 32.67
CA CYS A 75 -4.67 -7.21 32.42
C CYS A 75 -5.35 -6.61 31.17
N CYS A 76 -5.85 -5.39 31.25
CA CYS A 76 -6.38 -4.63 30.11
C CYS A 76 -6.29 -3.13 30.41
N ASP A 77 -6.62 -2.28 29.44
CA ASP A 77 -6.68 -0.82 29.56
C ASP A 77 -7.64 -0.33 30.66
N ILE A 78 -8.68 -1.09 31.00
CA ILE A 78 -9.59 -0.77 32.12
C ILE A 78 -8.86 -0.88 33.47
N HIS A 79 -8.04 -1.91 33.64
CA HIS A 79 -7.33 -2.18 34.89
C HIS A 79 -5.94 -1.52 34.97
N HIS A 80 -5.34 -1.22 33.82
CA HIS A 80 -4.02 -0.60 33.71
C HIS A 80 -4.06 0.55 32.69
N PRO A 81 -4.81 1.63 32.97
CA PRO A 81 -4.95 2.75 32.04
C PRO A 81 -3.61 3.36 31.64
N ASP A 82 -2.65 3.41 32.57
CA ASP A 82 -1.33 3.99 32.36
C ASP A 82 -0.45 3.14 31.42
N ALA A 83 -0.66 1.82 31.41
CA ALA A 83 0.06 0.89 30.54
C ALA A 83 -0.45 0.92 29.08
N SER A 84 -1.64 1.48 28.83
CA SER A 84 -2.26 1.59 27.50
C SER A 84 -1.95 2.90 26.74
N THR A 85 -1.12 3.78 27.30
CA THR A 85 -0.74 5.06 26.70
C THR A 85 -0.03 4.94 25.35
N PHE A 86 0.59 3.80 25.04
CA PHE A 86 1.23 3.53 23.75
C PHE A 86 0.24 3.42 22.57
N ILE A 87 -1.05 3.16 22.83
CA ILE A 87 -2.10 3.03 21.80
C ILE A 87 -2.76 4.39 21.53
N GLN A 88 -2.03 5.50 21.67
CA GLN A 88 -2.45 6.73 21.02
C GLN A 88 -2.18 6.58 19.53
N ILE A 89 -3.20 6.15 18.79
CA ILE A 89 -3.18 6.11 17.33
C ILE A 89 -3.05 7.55 16.84
N THR A 90 -1.81 8.02 16.67
CA THR A 90 -1.50 9.31 16.03
C THR A 90 -1.85 9.17 14.55
N SER A 91 -3.11 9.43 14.23
CA SER A 91 -3.64 9.27 12.88
C SER A 91 -3.33 10.51 12.04
N SER A 92 -2.13 10.54 11.47
CA SER A 92 -1.89 11.19 10.18
C SER A 92 -0.76 10.49 9.44
N SER A 93 -1.04 9.35 8.82
CA SER A 93 -0.13 8.84 7.80
C SER A 93 -0.24 9.75 6.56
N SER A 94 0.89 10.29 6.11
CA SER A 94 0.98 10.93 4.80
C SER A 94 0.50 9.93 3.75
N LYS A 95 -0.38 10.37 2.84
CA LYS A 95 -0.91 9.50 1.78
C LYS A 95 0.26 8.93 0.99
N ALA A 96 0.49 7.62 1.10
CA ALA A 96 1.49 6.94 0.30
C ALA A 96 1.21 7.19 -1.19
N PRO A 97 2.25 7.27 -2.03
CA PRO A 97 2.08 7.33 -3.48
C PRO A 97 1.09 6.27 -3.99
N THR A 98 0.28 6.67 -4.96
CA THR A 98 -0.76 5.80 -5.52
C THR A 98 -0.14 4.83 -6.52
N ARG A 99 -0.44 3.54 -6.37
CA ARG A 99 -0.04 2.49 -7.32
C ARG A 99 -0.75 2.69 -8.66
N SER A 100 -0.11 2.30 -9.76
CA SER A 100 -0.74 2.34 -11.08
C SER A 100 -1.97 1.43 -11.13
N ARG A 101 -3.03 1.86 -11.82
CA ARG A 101 -4.15 0.97 -12.16
C ARG A 101 -3.74 0.16 -13.37
N LEU A 102 -3.67 -1.17 -13.21
CA LEU A 102 -3.30 -2.08 -14.29
C LEU A 102 -4.57 -2.74 -14.82
N THR A 103 -4.67 -2.84 -16.15
CA THR A 103 -5.73 -3.61 -16.79
C THR A 103 -5.40 -5.09 -16.67
N LYS A 104 -6.44 -5.94 -16.61
CA LYS A 104 -6.22 -7.39 -16.69
C LYS A 104 -5.59 -7.71 -18.04
N PHE A 105 -4.57 -8.57 -18.02
CA PHE A 105 -3.95 -9.12 -19.21
C PHE A 105 -3.78 -10.62 -19.01
N THR A 106 -3.50 -11.32 -20.10
CA THR A 106 -3.16 -12.75 -20.08
C THR A 106 -1.65 -12.87 -20.10
N MET A 107 -1.07 -13.60 -19.15
CA MET A 107 0.37 -13.83 -19.10
C MET A 107 0.87 -14.44 -20.41
N GLY A 108 1.88 -13.80 -21.00
CA GLY A 108 2.61 -14.33 -22.13
C GLY A 108 3.87 -15.08 -21.67
N PRO A 109 4.64 -15.63 -22.62
CA PRO A 109 5.85 -16.41 -22.31
C PRO A 109 6.88 -15.64 -21.49
N LYS A 110 7.05 -14.34 -21.75
CA LYS A 110 7.99 -13.48 -21.02
C LYS A 110 7.56 -13.21 -19.59
N GLU A 111 6.26 -13.09 -19.34
CA GLU A 111 5.75 -12.92 -17.98
C GLU A 111 5.85 -14.21 -17.17
N PHE A 112 5.68 -15.38 -17.79
CA PHE A 112 5.97 -16.66 -17.15
C PHE A 112 7.45 -16.82 -16.82
N GLU A 113 8.34 -16.52 -17.77
CA GLU A 113 9.79 -16.54 -17.57
C GLU A 113 10.20 -15.60 -16.42
N LEU A 114 9.56 -14.42 -16.31
CA LEU A 114 9.83 -13.48 -15.23
C LEU A 114 9.33 -14.03 -13.88
N SER A 115 8.14 -14.64 -13.87
CA SER A 115 7.58 -15.26 -12.67
C SER A 115 8.52 -16.34 -12.14
N GLU A 116 8.92 -17.29 -12.99
CA GLU A 116 9.83 -18.38 -12.64
C GLU A 116 11.19 -17.86 -12.14
N ALA A 117 11.79 -16.89 -12.85
CA ALA A 117 13.06 -16.29 -12.43
C ALA A 117 12.97 -15.59 -11.06
N LEU A 118 11.83 -14.98 -10.74
CA LEU A 118 11.60 -14.37 -9.43
C LEU A 118 11.36 -15.43 -8.35
N GLU A 119 10.70 -16.54 -8.66
CA GLU A 119 10.53 -17.69 -7.76
C GLU A 119 11.88 -18.31 -7.38
N ASP A 120 12.70 -18.63 -8.37
CA ASP A 120 14.06 -19.15 -8.16
C ASP A 120 14.92 -18.19 -7.34
N TRP A 121 14.77 -16.88 -7.61
CA TRP A 121 15.52 -15.86 -6.88
C TRP A 121 15.08 -15.79 -5.41
N ARG A 122 13.78 -15.82 -5.10
CA ARG A 122 13.29 -15.73 -3.71
C ARG A 122 13.65 -16.98 -2.90
N GLU A 123 13.67 -18.16 -3.51
CA GLU A 123 14.13 -19.39 -2.85
C GLU A 123 15.62 -19.33 -2.51
N ARG A 124 16.46 -18.99 -3.49
CA ARG A 124 17.90 -18.82 -3.26
C ARG A 124 18.19 -17.74 -2.22
N LYS A 125 17.45 -16.63 -2.25
CA LYS A 125 17.62 -15.55 -1.27
C LYS A 125 17.18 -15.99 0.13
N MET A 126 16.13 -16.79 0.26
CA MET A 126 15.67 -17.34 1.54
C MET A 126 16.72 -18.28 2.13
N GLU A 127 17.27 -19.17 1.32
CA GLU A 127 18.36 -20.05 1.73
C GLU A 127 19.61 -19.26 2.12
N GLN A 128 19.96 -18.19 1.39
CA GLN A 128 21.10 -17.33 1.70
C GLN A 128 20.95 -16.57 3.03
N VAL A 129 19.76 -16.03 3.31
CA VAL A 129 19.54 -15.13 4.45
C VAL A 129 19.15 -15.89 5.71
N HIS A 130 18.38 -16.96 5.58
CA HIS A 130 17.80 -17.71 6.69
C HIS A 130 18.26 -19.17 6.77
N GLY A 131 18.98 -19.67 5.76
CA GLY A 131 19.43 -21.06 5.70
C GLY A 131 18.37 -22.02 5.17
N LYS A 132 18.81 -23.21 4.77
CA LYS A 132 17.95 -24.22 4.13
C LYS A 132 16.79 -24.68 5.00
N THR A 133 17.00 -24.81 6.31
CA THR A 133 15.96 -25.25 7.26
C THR A 133 14.75 -24.31 7.22
N HIS A 134 14.96 -23.00 7.27
CA HIS A 134 13.86 -22.03 7.22
C HIS A 134 13.16 -22.01 5.87
N LEU A 135 13.87 -22.28 4.77
CA LEU A 135 13.24 -22.44 3.46
C LEU A 135 12.25 -23.61 3.46
N ASN A 136 12.60 -24.73 4.08
CA ASN A 136 11.72 -25.90 4.15
C ASN A 136 10.53 -25.71 5.10
N ASP A 137 10.75 -25.04 6.24
CA ASP A 137 9.74 -24.92 7.30
C ASP A 137 8.75 -23.77 7.07
N ILE A 138 9.21 -22.66 6.47
CA ILE A 138 8.41 -21.44 6.33
C ILE A 138 8.21 -21.03 4.85
N GLY A 139 9.15 -21.38 3.98
CA GLY A 139 9.08 -21.07 2.57
C GLY A 139 9.64 -19.69 2.19
N PRO A 140 9.74 -19.41 0.88
CA PRO A 140 10.40 -18.22 0.33
C PRO A 140 9.56 -16.93 0.43
N ALA A 141 8.27 -17.04 0.79
CA ALA A 141 7.36 -15.91 0.92
C ALA A 141 7.80 -14.87 1.97
N ILE A 142 8.68 -15.25 2.91
CA ILE A 142 9.34 -14.33 3.84
C ILE A 142 10.19 -13.28 3.09
N ILE A 143 10.88 -13.68 2.02
CA ILE A 143 11.68 -12.77 1.21
C ILE A 143 10.75 -11.89 0.39
N MET A 144 9.89 -12.52 -0.42
CA MET A 144 8.96 -11.84 -1.33
C MET A 144 7.61 -12.59 -1.32
N PRO A 145 6.56 -11.98 -0.73
CA PRO A 145 5.22 -12.57 -0.74
C PRO A 145 4.67 -12.73 -2.16
N ASP A 146 3.81 -13.72 -2.38
CA ASP A 146 3.24 -14.01 -3.71
C ASP A 146 2.55 -12.77 -4.33
N GLY A 147 1.72 -12.06 -3.55
CA GLY A 147 1.06 -10.85 -4.04
C GLY A 147 2.02 -9.70 -4.39
N VAL A 148 3.27 -9.71 -3.90
CA VAL A 148 4.32 -8.79 -4.37
C VAL A 148 4.89 -9.27 -5.70
N LEU A 149 5.17 -10.57 -5.82
CA LEU A 149 5.67 -11.19 -7.05
C LEU A 149 4.69 -10.99 -8.21
N ASP A 150 3.41 -11.34 -8.02
CA ASP A 150 2.34 -11.13 -9.01
C ASP A 150 2.29 -9.67 -9.46
N ARG A 151 2.37 -8.76 -8.49
CA ARG A 151 2.34 -7.33 -8.76
C ARG A 151 3.56 -6.85 -9.55
N ILE A 152 4.73 -7.44 -9.32
CA ILE A 152 5.94 -7.15 -10.09
C ILE A 152 5.73 -7.59 -11.53
N VAL A 153 5.27 -8.82 -11.76
CA VAL A 153 5.00 -9.36 -13.09
C VAL A 153 4.00 -8.48 -13.83
N ASP A 154 2.88 -8.15 -13.20
CA ASP A 154 1.87 -7.26 -13.78
C ASP A 154 2.44 -5.89 -14.15
N SER A 155 3.21 -5.29 -13.24
CA SER A 155 3.76 -3.95 -13.43
C SER A 155 4.88 -3.94 -14.48
N ALA A 156 5.65 -5.02 -14.58
CA ALA A 156 6.70 -5.21 -15.58
C ALA A 156 6.11 -5.35 -16.99
N HIS A 157 5.02 -6.11 -17.15
CA HIS A 157 4.28 -6.22 -18.42
C HIS A 157 3.91 -4.85 -19.00
N PHE A 158 3.46 -3.91 -18.16
CA PHE A 158 3.12 -2.55 -18.56
C PHE A 158 4.29 -1.55 -18.51
N PHE A 159 5.52 -2.03 -18.36
CA PHE A 159 6.75 -1.22 -18.26
C PHE A 159 6.67 -0.12 -17.19
N LYS A 160 5.97 -0.39 -16.07
CA LYS A 160 5.79 0.56 -14.96
C LYS A 160 6.96 0.57 -13.99
N ILE A 161 7.80 -0.46 -14.01
CA ILE A 161 8.97 -0.59 -13.16
C ILE A 161 10.22 -0.34 -14.02
N LYS A 162 10.92 0.77 -13.75
CA LYS A 162 12.22 1.09 -14.38
C LYS A 162 13.33 1.25 -13.34
N THR A 163 12.93 1.65 -12.15
CA THR A 163 13.82 1.96 -11.03
C THR A 163 13.34 1.27 -9.75
N VAL A 164 14.20 1.22 -8.74
CA VAL A 164 13.84 0.71 -7.41
C VAL A 164 12.71 1.53 -6.78
N ASP A 165 12.64 2.84 -7.07
CA ASP A 165 11.54 3.69 -6.60
C ASP A 165 10.21 3.33 -7.26
N ASP A 166 10.22 2.96 -8.54
CA ASP A 166 9.02 2.46 -9.21
C ASP A 166 8.57 1.12 -8.63
N LEU A 167 9.52 0.20 -8.38
CA LEU A 167 9.25 -1.07 -7.72
C LEU A 167 8.61 -0.85 -6.35
N SER A 168 9.21 0.01 -5.52
CA SER A 168 8.70 0.36 -4.19
C SER A 168 7.30 0.99 -4.29
N ARG A 169 7.08 1.91 -5.22
CA ARG A 169 5.78 2.55 -5.44
C ARG A 169 4.71 1.57 -5.86
N GLU A 170 4.99 0.69 -6.81
CA GLU A 170 4.01 -0.23 -7.40
C GLU A 170 3.67 -1.40 -6.47
N THR A 171 4.63 -1.89 -5.69
CA THR A 171 4.46 -3.07 -4.83
C THR A 171 4.21 -2.72 -3.37
N ARG A 172 4.70 -1.56 -2.90
CA ARG A 172 4.86 -1.22 -1.47
C ARG A 172 5.57 -2.31 -0.67
N TRP A 173 6.44 -3.05 -1.33
CA TRP A 173 7.23 -4.10 -0.69
C TRP A 173 8.28 -3.45 0.21
N SER A 174 8.22 -3.75 1.51
CA SER A 174 9.10 -3.15 2.52
C SER A 174 10.59 -3.41 2.28
N LYS A 175 10.92 -4.51 1.59
CA LYS A 175 12.30 -4.88 1.26
C LYS A 175 12.75 -4.40 -0.12
N ALA A 176 11.96 -3.54 -0.80
CA ALA A 176 12.33 -2.99 -2.10
C ALA A 176 13.64 -2.19 -2.05
N SER A 177 13.93 -1.48 -0.95
CA SER A 177 15.21 -0.78 -0.78
C SER A 177 16.40 -1.74 -0.64
N GLN A 178 16.18 -2.91 -0.03
CA GLN A 178 17.22 -3.88 0.25
C GLN A 178 17.53 -4.76 -0.96
N TYR A 179 16.49 -5.24 -1.64
CA TYR A 179 16.62 -6.25 -2.70
C TYR A 179 16.21 -5.74 -4.08
N GLY A 180 15.72 -4.51 -4.18
CA GLY A 180 15.15 -3.98 -5.41
C GLY A 180 16.13 -3.95 -6.57
N ALA A 181 17.42 -3.68 -6.34
CA ALA A 181 18.41 -3.66 -7.41
C ALA A 181 18.56 -5.03 -8.11
N GLU A 182 18.60 -6.11 -7.33
CA GLU A 182 18.65 -7.48 -7.88
C GLU A 182 17.37 -7.81 -8.66
N VAL A 183 16.22 -7.46 -8.10
CA VAL A 183 14.91 -7.69 -8.74
C VAL A 183 14.77 -6.89 -10.03
N ILE A 184 15.21 -5.62 -10.05
CA ILE A 184 15.22 -4.78 -11.26
C ILE A 184 16.11 -5.41 -12.34
N THR A 185 17.23 -6.01 -11.95
CA THR A 185 18.13 -6.70 -12.88
C THR A 185 17.43 -7.89 -13.54
N ILE A 186 16.71 -8.69 -12.75
CA ILE A 186 15.90 -9.81 -13.26
C ILE A 186 14.81 -9.28 -14.22
N ILE A 187 14.05 -8.26 -13.82
CA ILE A 187 13.00 -7.66 -14.66
C ILE A 187 13.56 -7.21 -16.01
N HIS A 188 14.65 -6.44 -16.02
CA HIS A 188 15.23 -5.89 -17.25
C HIS A 188 15.89 -6.97 -18.12
N THR A 189 16.35 -8.07 -17.53
CA THR A 189 16.91 -9.21 -18.27
C THR A 189 15.81 -9.98 -18.99
N THR A 190 14.66 -10.18 -18.35
CA THR A 190 13.56 -10.96 -18.93
C THR A 190 12.67 -10.12 -19.86
N ILE A 191 12.35 -8.89 -19.45
CA ILE A 191 11.48 -7.95 -20.18
C ILE A 191 12.28 -6.67 -20.45
N PRO A 192 13.07 -6.62 -21.54
CA PRO A 192 13.86 -5.46 -21.87
C PRO A 192 12.96 -4.27 -22.18
N LEU A 193 13.34 -3.09 -21.67
CA LEU A 193 12.64 -1.85 -21.99
C LEU A 193 12.74 -1.55 -23.50
N PRO A 194 11.68 -1.04 -24.13
CA PRO A 194 11.74 -0.62 -25.52
C PRO A 194 12.79 0.49 -25.66
N THR A 195 13.91 0.19 -26.32
CA THR A 195 14.89 1.21 -26.68
C THR A 195 14.21 2.17 -27.65
N PRO A 196 14.21 3.50 -27.41
CA PRO A 196 13.70 4.44 -28.39
C PRO A 196 14.55 4.29 -29.65
N SER A 197 13.93 3.82 -30.73
CA SER A 197 14.61 3.73 -32.03
C SER A 197 15.01 5.14 -32.43
N ALA A 198 16.31 5.40 -32.56
CA ALA A 198 16.84 6.69 -32.97
C ALA A 198 16.51 6.91 -34.46
N VAL A 199 15.30 7.35 -34.75
CA VAL A 199 14.92 7.84 -36.08
C VAL A 199 15.39 9.30 -36.20
N PHE A 200 16.71 9.50 -36.13
CA PHE A 200 17.32 10.71 -36.69
C PHE A 200 17.67 10.40 -38.13
N VAL A 201 16.66 10.48 -39.01
CA VAL A 201 16.95 10.69 -40.44
C VAL A 201 17.37 12.15 -40.54
N THR A 202 18.67 12.41 -40.41
CA THR A 202 19.26 13.64 -40.91
C THR A 202 19.06 13.62 -42.42
N MET A 203 17.96 14.21 -42.91
CA MET A 203 17.90 14.63 -44.30
C MET A 203 19.03 15.63 -44.51
N PRO A 204 20.01 15.37 -45.39
CA PRO A 204 20.97 16.39 -45.76
C PRO A 204 20.20 17.53 -46.45
N LEU A 205 20.28 18.73 -45.87
CA LEU A 205 19.81 19.96 -46.51
C LEU A 205 20.56 20.10 -47.84
N GLN A 206 19.84 20.00 -48.96
CA GLN A 206 20.41 20.30 -50.26
C GLN A 206 20.89 21.76 -50.30
N PRO A 207 22.14 22.02 -50.71
CA PRO A 207 22.63 23.38 -50.89
C PRO A 207 21.87 24.05 -52.02
N ARG A 208 21.08 25.08 -51.69
CA ARG A 208 20.48 25.97 -52.68
C ARG A 208 21.59 26.87 -53.23
N GLN A 209 22.00 26.64 -54.48
CA GLN A 209 22.91 27.53 -55.19
C GLN A 209 22.24 28.91 -55.35
N ALA A 210 22.77 29.91 -54.65
CA ALA A 210 22.47 31.31 -54.88
C ALA A 210 23.54 31.87 -55.82
N LEU A 211 23.13 32.22 -57.03
CA LEU A 211 23.94 33.06 -57.92
C LEU A 211 24.13 34.42 -57.26
N GLN A 212 25.41 34.78 -57.12
CA GLN A 212 25.90 36.07 -56.65
C GLN A 212 25.38 37.20 -57.54
N LEU A 213 25.07 38.36 -56.94
CA LEU A 213 25.57 39.64 -57.45
C LEU A 213 25.54 40.73 -56.36
N ALA A 214 26.71 41.31 -56.14
CA ALA A 214 27.02 42.68 -55.69
C ALA A 214 26.52 43.19 -54.31
N ALA A 215 27.50 43.35 -53.41
CA ALA A 215 27.57 44.36 -52.34
C ALA A 215 27.67 45.80 -52.95
N PRO A 216 27.66 46.95 -52.22
CA PRO A 216 28.27 47.09 -50.89
C PRO A 216 27.73 48.19 -49.90
N LEU A 217 28.37 48.20 -48.71
CA LEU A 217 28.69 49.33 -47.79
C LEU A 217 27.84 49.56 -46.50
N PHE A 218 28.40 49.07 -45.38
CA PHE A 218 28.62 49.69 -44.03
C PHE A 218 27.41 50.09 -43.12
N PRO A 219 27.62 50.34 -41.80
CA PRO A 219 28.33 49.59 -40.73
C PRO A 219 27.41 49.42 -39.45
N PRO A 220 27.90 48.93 -38.28
CA PRO A 220 27.11 48.20 -37.28
C PRO A 220 26.62 49.06 -36.12
N ASP A 221 25.57 48.62 -35.40
CA ASP A 221 25.55 48.79 -33.95
C ASP A 221 24.54 47.89 -33.20
N ALA A 222 24.99 47.47 -32.02
CA ALA A 222 24.26 47.15 -30.79
C ALA A 222 23.34 45.91 -30.69
N MET A 223 23.73 45.04 -29.74
CA MET A 223 23.02 43.94 -29.07
C MET A 223 21.65 44.33 -28.48
N PRO A 224 20.77 43.35 -28.16
CA PRO A 224 20.66 42.97 -26.74
C PRO A 224 20.39 41.47 -26.46
N THR A 225 21.28 40.86 -25.69
CA THR A 225 21.11 40.36 -24.31
C THR A 225 19.70 39.97 -23.79
N VAL A 226 19.52 38.65 -23.58
CA VAL A 226 19.05 37.96 -22.35
C VAL A 226 17.56 38.05 -21.90
N VAL A 227 16.93 36.87 -21.95
CA VAL A 227 15.77 36.36 -21.17
C VAL A 227 15.95 36.50 -19.64
N PRO A 228 14.91 36.65 -18.78
CA PRO A 228 13.91 35.59 -18.57
C PRO A 228 12.47 36.03 -18.18
N SER A 229 11.50 35.19 -18.55
CA SER A 229 10.15 35.22 -17.97
C SER A 229 10.09 34.29 -16.76
N ASP A 230 9.81 34.88 -15.60
CA ASP A 230 9.54 34.16 -14.35
C ASP A 230 8.12 33.59 -14.30
N ASP A 231 8.10 32.37 -13.77
CA ASP A 231 6.98 31.57 -13.29
C ASP A 231 6.42 32.17 -11.99
N VAL A 232 5.09 32.36 -11.88
CA VAL A 232 4.42 32.25 -10.57
C VAL A 232 3.08 31.53 -10.74
N THR A 233 3.14 30.27 -10.37
CA THR A 233 2.08 29.32 -10.10
C THR A 233 1.16 29.77 -8.95
N ALA A 234 -0.14 29.89 -9.21
CA ALA A 234 -1.16 30.14 -8.19
C ALA A 234 -1.62 28.82 -7.54
N THR A 235 -1.28 28.62 -6.27
CA THR A 235 -1.71 27.47 -5.45
C THR A 235 -3.10 27.73 -4.86
N THR A 236 -4.12 26.97 -5.25
CA THR A 236 -5.46 27.05 -4.64
C THR A 236 -5.50 26.30 -3.31
N ALA A 237 -5.59 27.03 -2.20
CA ALA A 237 -5.83 26.48 -0.86
C ALA A 237 -7.22 25.82 -0.77
N GLY A 238 -7.27 24.56 -0.33
CA GLY A 238 -8.51 23.81 -0.13
C GLY A 238 -9.38 24.39 1.00
N LYS A 239 -10.68 24.51 0.75
CA LYS A 239 -11.67 25.01 1.72
C LYS A 239 -11.80 24.04 2.90
N LYS A 240 -11.71 24.57 4.12
CA LYS A 240 -11.92 23.83 5.37
C LYS A 240 -13.42 23.65 5.62
N ASN A 241 -13.79 22.46 6.11
CA ASN A 241 -15.19 22.11 6.34
C ASN A 241 -15.68 22.73 7.66
N LYS A 242 -16.76 23.51 7.60
CA LYS A 242 -17.43 24.15 8.74
C LYS A 242 -18.67 23.37 9.15
N CYS A 243 -18.98 23.31 10.44
CA CYS A 243 -20.20 22.70 10.95
C CYS A 243 -21.43 23.42 10.36
N SER A 244 -22.38 22.69 9.77
CA SER A 244 -23.56 23.30 9.12
C SER A 244 -24.55 23.93 10.12
N ALA A 245 -24.43 23.63 11.42
CA ALA A 245 -25.31 24.16 12.45
C ALA A 245 -24.76 25.45 13.09
N CYS A 246 -23.45 25.53 13.36
CA CYS A 246 -22.83 26.67 14.06
C CYS A 246 -21.72 27.39 13.27
N GLY A 247 -21.32 26.87 12.11
CA GLY A 247 -20.29 27.49 11.26
C GLY A 247 -18.84 27.35 11.73
N VAL A 248 -18.61 26.70 12.87
CA VAL A 248 -17.26 26.54 13.47
C VAL A 248 -16.54 25.33 12.86
N GLU A 249 -15.22 25.45 12.70
CA GLU A 249 -14.34 24.37 12.22
C GLU A 249 -13.94 23.45 13.40
N GLY A 250 -13.88 22.14 13.18
CA GLY A 250 -13.37 21.17 14.18
C GLY A 250 -14.40 20.18 14.75
N HIS A 251 -15.69 20.31 14.43
CA HIS A 251 -16.71 19.31 14.81
C HIS A 251 -17.82 19.19 13.76
N ASN A 252 -18.58 18.08 13.80
CA ASN A 252 -19.81 17.92 13.02
C ASN A 252 -21.04 18.16 13.91
N SER A 253 -22.19 18.43 13.30
CA SER A 253 -23.44 18.87 13.97
C SER A 253 -24.06 17.87 14.95
N LYS A 254 -23.38 16.77 15.30
CA LYS A 254 -23.88 15.72 16.21
C LYS A 254 -23.18 15.68 17.56
N SER A 255 -22.41 16.71 17.91
CA SER A 255 -21.72 16.82 19.21
C SER A 255 -22.30 17.91 20.12
N SER A 256 -23.42 18.54 19.76
CA SER A 256 -23.97 19.69 20.51
C SER A 256 -24.91 19.34 21.66
N ASP A 257 -25.28 18.08 21.85
CA ASP A 257 -26.28 17.74 22.86
C ASP A 257 -25.63 16.90 23.96
N LEU A 258 -25.05 17.61 24.94
CA LEU A 258 -24.96 17.26 26.37
C LEU A 258 -24.09 18.33 27.06
N ILE A 259 -24.72 19.45 27.40
CA ILE A 259 -24.43 20.22 28.62
C ILE A 259 -25.62 19.98 29.55
#